data_AF-A0A0B1QZH4-F1
#
_entry.id   AF-A0A0B1QZH4-F1
#
_cell.length_a   1.000
_cell.length_b   1.000
_cell.length_c   1.000
_cell.angle_alpha   90.00
_cell.angle_beta   90.00
_cell.angle_gamma   90.00
#
_symmetry.space_group_name_H-M   'P 1'
#
loop_
_entity.id
_entity.type
_entity.pdbx_description
1 polymer ?
#
loop_
_entity_poly.entity_id
_entity_poly.type
_entity_poly.pdbx_seq_one_letter_code
_entity_poly.pdbx_strand_id
1 'polypeptide(L)'
;MLWMEQGLYLRVEELTGGPRPLPLLSGFSLTTAYRALGCFNPSETSDAYFILSNDRDEVWFICNRHLRTVCVRRDSTAFRLPLSSQDERFVTGELPVLPLRLSD
;
A
#
# COMPACT_ATOMS: atom_id res chain seq x y z
N MET A 1 17.87 -12.11 6.18
CA MET A 1 16.47 -12.07 5.73
C MET A 1 15.65 -11.52 6.88
N LEU A 2 15.16 -10.29 6.75
CA LEU A 2 14.18 -9.74 7.69
C LEU A 2 12.83 -10.38 7.38
N TRP A 3 12.10 -10.74 8.42
CA TRP A 3 10.73 -11.27 8.32
C TRP A 3 9.81 -10.18 7.75
N MET A 4 8.87 -10.57 6.88
CA MET A 4 7.84 -9.68 6.32
C MET A 4 6.46 -10.16 6.75
N GLU A 5 5.62 -9.23 7.20
CA GLU A 5 4.24 -9.52 7.58
C GLU A 5 3.45 -10.10 6.39
N GLN A 6 2.76 -11.22 6.62
CA GLN A 6 2.03 -11.91 5.56
C GLN A 6 0.68 -11.25 5.31
N GLY A 7 0.33 -11.06 4.03
CA GLY A 7 -0.95 -10.46 3.66
C GLY A 7 -0.98 -8.94 3.83
N LEU A 8 0.17 -8.27 3.89
CA LEU A 8 0.25 -6.82 3.85
C LEU A 8 -0.21 -6.27 2.49
N TYR A 9 -1.13 -5.31 2.51
CA TYR A 9 -1.54 -4.52 1.35
C TYR A 9 -1.05 -3.08 1.47
N LEU A 10 -0.56 -2.55 0.35
CA LEU A 10 0.05 -1.24 0.21
C LEU A 10 -0.68 -0.44 -0.88
N ARG A 11 -0.87 0.86 -0.68
CA ARG A 11 -1.36 1.77 -1.71
C ARG A 11 -0.21 2.62 -2.25
N VAL A 12 -0.35 3.05 -3.50
CA VAL A 12 0.58 3.99 -4.13
C VAL A 12 0.30 5.41 -3.63
N GLU A 13 1.36 6.07 -3.20
CA GLU A 13 1.46 7.52 -3.02
C GLU A 13 2.72 7.96 -3.77
N GLU A 14 2.58 8.22 -5.07
CA GLU A 14 3.72 8.58 -5.91
C GLU A 14 4.30 9.93 -5.45
N LEU A 15 5.59 9.94 -5.15
CA LEU A 15 6.30 11.11 -4.67
C LEU A 15 6.83 11.87 -5.89
N THR A 16 6.54 13.17 -5.97
CA THR A 16 7.10 14.03 -7.01
C THR A 16 8.63 14.02 -6.91
N GLY A 17 9.30 13.65 -8.02
CA GLY A 17 10.77 13.51 -8.04
C GLY A 17 11.30 12.30 -7.26
N GLY A 18 10.45 11.33 -6.92
CA GLY A 18 10.84 10.10 -6.24
C GLY A 18 11.70 9.15 -7.08
N PRO A 19 12.23 8.09 -6.46
CA PRO A 19 13.08 7.10 -7.12
C PRO A 19 12.31 6.34 -8.20
N ARG A 20 12.96 6.07 -9.33
CA ARG A 20 12.35 5.24 -10.38
C ARG A 20 12.33 3.75 -9.97
N PRO A 21 11.36 2.95 -10.47
CA PRO A 21 10.27 3.34 -11.37
C PRO A 21 9.17 4.17 -10.69
N LEU A 22 8.52 5.05 -11.46
CA LEU A 22 7.35 5.82 -11.02
C LEU A 22 6.09 4.93 -11.13
N PRO A 23 5.43 4.55 -10.02
CA PRO A 23 4.35 3.57 -10.05
C PRO A 23 3.21 3.88 -11.01
N LEU A 24 2.79 5.15 -11.11
CA LEU A 24 1.64 5.54 -11.96
C LEU A 24 1.95 5.36 -13.45
N LEU A 25 3.22 5.52 -13.84
CA LEU A 25 3.66 5.22 -15.21
C LEU A 25 3.90 3.73 -15.43
N SER A 26 4.10 2.97 -14.35
CA SER A 26 4.34 1.53 -14.35
C SER A 26 3.08 0.71 -14.09
N GLY A 27 1.89 1.22 -14.42
CA GLY A 27 0.64 0.44 -14.40
C GLY A 27 0.02 0.25 -13.01
N PHE A 28 0.39 1.06 -12.03
CA PHE A 28 -0.32 1.14 -10.75
C PHE A 28 -1.35 2.27 -10.75
N SER A 29 -2.35 2.16 -9.88
CA SER A 29 -3.42 3.14 -9.70
C SER A 29 -3.55 3.59 -8.24
N LEU A 30 -4.10 4.80 -8.06
CA LEU A 30 -4.36 5.38 -6.73
C LEU A 30 -5.59 4.78 -6.04
N THR A 31 -6.36 3.96 -6.74
CA THR A 31 -7.62 3.37 -6.27
C THR A 31 -7.49 1.90 -5.87
N THR A 32 -6.27 1.38 -5.86
CA THR A 32 -6.00 -0.05 -5.66
C THR A 32 -4.97 -0.24 -4.57
N ALA A 33 -5.23 -1.20 -3.67
CA ALA A 33 -4.27 -1.70 -2.71
C ALA A 33 -3.63 -2.97 -3.27
N TYR A 34 -2.31 -3.06 -3.19
CA TYR A 34 -1.49 -4.11 -3.77
C TYR A 34 -0.87 -4.97 -2.68
N ARG A 35 -0.96 -6.28 -2.83
CA ARG A 35 -0.35 -7.23 -1.90
C ARG A 35 1.17 -7.20 -2.04
N ALA A 36 1.87 -7.02 -0.93
CA ALA A 36 3.31 -7.20 -0.84
C ALA A 36 3.65 -8.69 -1.00
N LEU A 37 4.37 -9.03 -2.07
CA LEU A 37 4.84 -10.39 -2.35
C LEU A 37 6.21 -10.67 -1.74
N GLY A 38 6.98 -9.60 -1.56
CA GLY A 38 8.29 -9.64 -0.94
C GLY A 38 8.84 -8.24 -0.72
N CYS A 39 9.99 -8.18 -0.08
CA CYS A 39 10.76 -6.96 0.10
C CYS A 39 12.23 -7.27 -0.18
N PHE A 40 12.87 -6.39 -0.94
CA PHE A 40 14.28 -6.42 -1.26
C PHE A 40 14.91 -5.10 -0.81
N ASN A 41 16.02 -5.14 -0.09
CA ASN A 41 16.82 -3.97 0.21
C ASN A 41 18.21 -4.20 -0.40
N PRO A 42 18.65 -3.36 -1.37
CA PRO A 42 20.02 -3.39 -1.83
C PRO A 42 20.92 -2.85 -0.70
N SER A 43 21.98 -3.58 -0.36
CA SER A 43 22.86 -3.31 0.80
C SER A 43 23.49 -1.91 0.85
N GLU A 44 23.42 -1.16 -0.24
CA GLU A 44 24.06 0.14 -0.44
C GLU A 44 23.09 1.32 -0.25
N THR A 45 21.80 1.06 0.00
CA THR A 45 20.81 2.12 0.19
C THR A 45 19.90 1.88 1.40
N SER A 46 19.40 2.96 2.00
CA SER A 46 18.36 2.90 3.04
C SER A 46 16.96 2.61 2.48
N ASP A 47 16.83 2.38 1.17
CA ASP A 47 15.56 2.17 0.51
C ASP A 47 15.20 0.67 0.49
N ALA A 48 13.94 0.39 0.75
CA ALA A 48 13.37 -0.94 0.59
C ALA A 48 12.50 -0.95 -0.67
N TYR A 49 12.58 -2.02 -1.44
CA TYR A 49 11.78 -2.23 -2.64
C TYR A 49 10.79 -3.35 -2.38
N PHE A 50 9.51 -3.03 -2.47
CA PHE A 50 8.44 -4.00 -2.36
C PHE A 50 8.17 -4.62 -3.72
N ILE A 51 8.01 -5.95 -3.73
CA ILE A 51 7.65 -6.71 -4.90
C ILE A 51 6.11 -6.74 -4.98
N LEU A 52 5.56 -6.10 -6.00
CA LEU A 52 4.11 -5.93 -6.20
C LEU A 52 3.71 -6.39 -7.60
N SER A 53 2.44 -6.81 -7.74
CA SER A 53 1.83 -7.07 -9.05
C SER A 53 0.87 -5.95 -9.42
N ASN A 54 1.19 -5.19 -10.47
CA ASN A 54 0.44 -4.00 -10.91
C ASN A 54 -0.89 -4.36 -11.59
N ASP A 55 -1.64 -3.39 -12.11
CA ASP A 55 -2.96 -3.61 -12.72
C ASP A 55 -2.91 -4.38 -14.05
N ARG A 56 -1.72 -4.59 -14.61
CA ARG A 56 -1.44 -5.34 -15.85
C ARG A 56 -0.85 -6.73 -15.61
N ASP A 57 -0.89 -7.20 -14.36
CA ASP A 57 -0.28 -8.46 -13.91
C ASP A 57 1.26 -8.54 -14.05
N GLU A 58 1.93 -7.40 -14.17
CA GLU A 58 3.40 -7.32 -14.21
C GLU A 58 3.97 -7.24 -12.79
N VAL A 59 5.13 -7.88 -12.58
CA VAL A 59 5.84 -7.82 -11.29
C VAL A 59 6.84 -6.67 -11.30
N TRP A 60 6.76 -5.82 -10.28
CA TRP A 60 7.59 -4.62 -10.14
C TRP A 60 8.21 -4.51 -8.75
N PHE A 61 9.38 -3.88 -8.70
CA PHE A 61 10.08 -3.49 -7.49
C PHE A 61 9.82 -2.00 -7.24
N ILE A 62 8.91 -1.70 -6.32
CA ILE A 62 8.52 -0.32 -6.02
C ILE A 62 9.18 0.12 -4.72
N CYS A 63 9.90 1.24 -4.78
CA CYS A 63 10.53 1.82 -3.61
C CYS A 63 9.48 2.16 -2.53
N ASN A 64 9.78 1.84 -1.28
CA ASN A 64 8.92 2.05 -0.11
C ASN A 64 8.49 3.51 0.07
N ARG A 65 9.29 4.47 -0.43
CA ARG A 65 8.94 5.90 -0.41
C ARG A 65 7.62 6.19 -1.14
N HIS A 66 7.30 5.40 -2.16
CA HIS A 66 6.07 5.50 -2.95
C HIS A 66 4.86 4.76 -2.36
N LEU A 67 4.99 4.15 -1.18
CA LEU A 67 3.99 3.22 -0.66
C LEU A 67 3.50 3.64 0.72
N ARG A 68 2.22 3.40 0.99
CA ARG A 68 1.60 3.53 2.32
C ARG A 68 0.87 2.25 2.67
N THR A 69 0.86 1.89 3.94
CA THR A 69 0.12 0.72 4.44
C THR A 69 -1.38 0.93 4.33
N VAL A 70 -2.10 -0.13 3.97
CA VAL A 70 -3.58 -0.13 3.93
C VAL A 70 -4.13 -1.07 5.00
N CYS A 71 -3.83 -2.36 4.90
CA CYS A 71 -4.29 -3.36 5.86
C CYS A 71 -3.43 -4.63 5.79
N VAL A 72 -3.68 -5.56 6.72
CA VAL A 72 -3.15 -6.92 6.69
C VAL A 72 -4.34 -7.89 6.56
N ARG A 73 -4.37 -8.69 5.49
CA ARG A 73 -5.39 -9.73 5.26
C ARG A 73 -4.71 -11.07 4.96
N ARG A 74 -4.43 -11.83 6.01
CA ARG A 74 -3.71 -13.12 5.93
C ARG A 74 -4.47 -14.18 5.13
N ASP A 75 -5.79 -14.19 5.24
CA ASP A 75 -6.65 -15.19 4.59
C ASP A 75 -6.95 -14.85 3.11
N SER A 76 -6.49 -13.71 2.61
CA SER A 76 -6.70 -13.32 1.22
C SER A 76 -5.57 -13.83 0.33
N THR A 77 -5.94 -14.35 -0.84
CA THR A 77 -5.01 -14.70 -1.92
C THR A 77 -4.98 -13.65 -3.04
N ALA A 78 -5.84 -12.63 -2.98
CA ALA A 78 -5.97 -11.62 -4.03
C ALA A 78 -4.71 -10.76 -4.11
N PHE A 79 -4.20 -10.50 -5.32
CA PHE A 79 -3.09 -9.56 -5.50
C PHE A 79 -3.50 -8.10 -5.27
N ARG A 80 -4.78 -7.79 -5.46
CA ARG A 80 -5.32 -6.43 -5.48
C ARG A 80 -6.63 -6.37 -4.72
N LEU A 81 -6.86 -5.24 -4.05
CA LEU A 81 -8.14 -4.89 -3.44
C LEU A 81 -8.53 -3.48 -3.87
N PRO A 82 -9.80 -3.19 -4.16
CA PRO A 82 -10.24 -1.82 -4.37
C PRO A 82 -10.09 -1.03 -3.07
N LEU A 83 -9.53 0.17 -3.15
CA LEU A 83 -9.53 1.12 -2.04
C LEU A 83 -10.93 1.72 -1.93
N SER A 84 -11.52 1.63 -0.75
CA SER A 84 -12.82 2.24 -0.51
C SER A 84 -12.61 3.74 -0.31
N SER A 85 -13.52 4.60 -0.77
CA SER A 85 -13.45 6.06 -0.58
C SER A 85 -13.40 6.50 0.91
N GLN A 86 -13.50 5.57 1.86
CA GLN A 86 -13.44 5.81 3.29
C GLN A 86 -12.05 5.63 3.91
N ASP A 87 -11.04 5.20 3.13
CA ASP A 87 -9.65 5.05 3.60
C ASP A 87 -8.92 6.40 3.78
N GLU A 88 -9.57 7.54 3.50
CA GLU A 88 -9.06 8.88 3.85
C GLU A 88 -9.12 9.19 5.35
N ARG A 89 -9.83 8.38 6.14
CA ARG A 89 -10.05 8.61 7.59
C ARG A 89 -8.83 8.44 8.49
N PHE A 90 -7.67 8.08 7.96
CA PHE A 90 -6.43 8.01 8.74
C PHE A 90 -5.46 9.17 8.49
N VAL A 91 -5.82 10.16 7.67
CA VAL A 91 -4.96 11.31 7.36
C VAL A 91 -5.21 12.52 8.29
N THR A 92 -6.33 12.57 8.99
CA THR A 92 -6.56 13.56 10.06
C THR A 92 -6.89 12.82 11.34
N GLY A 93 -6.18 13.12 12.42
CA GLY A 93 -6.30 12.48 13.74
C GLY A 93 -7.62 12.78 14.47
N GLU A 94 -8.74 12.77 13.76
CA GLU A 94 -10.06 12.87 14.37
C GLU A 94 -10.65 11.47 14.53
N LEU A 95 -10.75 11.05 15.80
CA LEU A 95 -11.51 9.86 16.17
C LEU A 95 -12.92 9.95 15.58
N PRO A 96 -13.48 8.84 15.05
CA PRO A 96 -14.87 8.85 14.60
C PRO A 96 -15.76 9.12 15.81
N VAL A 97 -16.39 10.31 15.83
CA VAL A 97 -17.44 10.63 16.78
C VAL A 97 -18.61 9.70 16.48
N LEU A 98 -18.75 8.64 17.29
CA LEU A 98 -19.95 7.82 17.31
C LEU A 98 -21.14 8.75 17.64
N PRO A 99 -22.22 8.74 16.85
CA PRO A 99 -23.40 9.51 17.22
C PRO A 99 -23.93 8.94 18.53
N LEU A 100 -23.98 9.77 19.56
CA LEU A 100 -24.65 9.46 20.82
C LEU A 100 -26.11 9.11 20.49
N ARG A 101 -26.46 7.82 20.57
CA ARG A 101 -27.86 7.42 20.62
C ARG A 101 -28.37 7.83 21.99
N LEU A 102 -29.13 8.91 22.02
CA LEU A 102 -30.06 9.20 23.12
C LEU A 102 -31.11 8.09 23.09
N SER A 103 -31.05 7.19 24.07
CA SER A 103 -32.16 6.32 24.42
C SER A 103 -33.11 7.11 25.32
N ASP A 104 -34.35 7.25 24.83
CA ASP A 104 -35.63 7.69 25.43
C ASP A 104 -35.64 8.86 26.44
#